data_AF-A0A091LC10-F1
#
_entry.id   AF-A0A091LC10-F1
#
_cell.length_a   1.000
_cell.length_b   1.000
_cell.length_c   1.000
_cell.angle_alpha   90.00
_cell.angle_beta   90.00
_cell.angle_gamma   90.00
#
_symmetry.space_group_name_H-M   'P 1'
#
loop_
_entity.id
_entity.type
_entity.pdbx_description
1 polymer ?
#
loop_
_entity_poly.entity_id
_entity_poly.type
_entity_poly.pdbx_seq_one_letter_code
_entity_poly.pdbx_strand_id
1 'polypeptide(L)'
;AMSKSAVKISSDLLSNPLCEQEPSFLQMVTAFDTAMKRMDSFNQEKISIIQAITISGNTLLSSVFPSLNMAVKRREQTLQDYKRLQSKVEKYEEKERTGPVLAKLHQ
;
A
#
# COMPACT_ATOMS: atom_id res chain seq x y z
N ALA A 1 -6.89 -4.54 23.03
CA ALA A 1 -7.85 -4.34 24.14
C ALA A 1 -8.07 -5.65 24.89
N MET A 2 -8.60 -6.69 24.22
CA MET A 2 -8.84 -8.01 24.82
C MET A 2 -7.61 -8.67 25.47
N SER A 3 -6.44 -8.67 24.79
CA SER A 3 -5.19 -9.25 25.33
C SER A 3 -4.72 -8.54 26.61
N LYS A 4 -4.80 -7.21 26.65
CA LYS A 4 -4.49 -6.40 27.84
C LYS A 4 -5.44 -6.71 29.01
N SER A 5 -6.73 -6.92 28.73
CA SER A 5 -7.69 -7.35 29.75
C SER A 5 -7.35 -8.75 30.29
N ALA A 6 -6.91 -9.68 29.43
CA ALA A 6 -6.50 -11.01 29.87
C ALA A 6 -5.25 -10.97 30.76
N VAL A 7 -4.25 -10.14 30.43
CA VAL A 7 -3.07 -9.89 31.29
C VAL A 7 -3.48 -9.27 32.63
N LYS A 8 -4.46 -8.36 32.63
CA LYS A 8 -4.97 -7.76 33.86
C LYS A 8 -5.61 -8.81 34.77
N ILE A 9 -6.47 -9.68 34.20
CA ILE A 9 -7.11 -10.78 34.94
C ILE A 9 -6.06 -11.74 35.52
N SER A 10 -5.05 -12.15 34.74
CA SER A 10 -4.01 -13.05 35.25
C SER A 10 -3.16 -12.42 36.35
N SER A 11 -2.86 -11.13 36.22
CA SER A 11 -2.16 -10.37 37.25
C SER A 11 -2.98 -10.23 38.54
N ASP A 12 -4.30 -10.00 38.43
CA ASP A 12 -5.19 -9.87 39.59
C ASP A 12 -5.41 -11.23 40.29
N LEU A 13 -5.32 -12.35 39.54
CA LEU A 13 -5.30 -13.69 40.13
C LEU A 13 -3.98 -13.97 40.88
N LEU A 14 -2.85 -13.52 40.34
CA LEU A 14 -1.54 -13.66 41.00
C LEU A 14 -1.45 -12.91 42.33
N SER A 15 -2.14 -11.77 42.46
CA SER A 15 -2.18 -11.00 43.72
C SER A 15 -3.18 -11.56 44.74
N ASN A 16 -3.86 -12.67 44.45
CA ASN A 16 -4.80 -13.28 45.38
C ASN A 16 -4.04 -13.96 46.54
N PRO A 17 -4.43 -13.73 47.81
CA PRO A 17 -3.80 -14.37 48.99
C PRO A 17 -3.80 -15.91 48.95
N LEU A 18 -4.71 -16.54 48.20
CA LEU A 18 -4.69 -17.99 47.97
C LEU A 18 -3.37 -18.48 47.34
N CYS A 19 -2.69 -17.64 46.57
CA CYS A 19 -1.37 -17.96 46.01
C CYS A 19 -0.29 -18.11 47.09
N GLU A 20 -0.46 -17.51 48.27
CA GLU A 20 0.47 -17.69 49.40
C GLU A 20 0.17 -18.96 50.20
N GLN A 21 -1.09 -19.41 50.16
CA GLN A 21 -1.59 -20.54 50.94
C GLN A 21 -1.46 -21.88 50.19
N GLU A 22 -1.64 -21.85 48.86
CA GLU A 22 -1.70 -23.04 48.02
C GLU A 22 -0.60 -23.01 46.93
N PRO A 23 0.55 -23.68 47.15
CA PRO A 23 1.67 -23.67 46.20
C PRO A 23 1.30 -24.17 44.80
N SER A 24 0.37 -25.13 44.72
CA SER A 24 -0.12 -25.69 43.44
C SER A 24 -0.93 -24.66 42.64
N PHE A 25 -1.74 -23.86 43.34
CA PHE A 25 -2.51 -22.76 42.75
C PHE A 25 -1.57 -21.66 42.25
N LEU A 26 -0.60 -21.24 43.06
CA LEU A 26 0.41 -20.26 42.64
C LEU A 26 1.15 -20.70 41.37
N GLN A 27 1.56 -21.96 41.29
CA GLN A 27 2.25 -22.49 40.11
C GLN A 27 1.36 -22.41 38.86
N MET A 28 0.09 -22.81 38.98
CA MET A 28 -0.87 -22.75 37.87
C MET A 28 -1.11 -21.32 37.41
N VAL A 29 -1.37 -20.40 38.34
CA VAL A 29 -1.67 -19.00 38.03
C VAL A 29 -0.44 -18.29 37.46
N THR A 30 0.77 -18.62 37.91
CA THR A 30 2.03 -18.11 37.34
C THR A 30 2.23 -18.57 35.89
N ALA A 31 1.94 -19.84 35.60
CA ALA A 31 1.99 -20.35 34.23
C ALA A 31 0.95 -19.66 33.33
N PHE A 32 -0.27 -19.45 33.84
CA PHE A 32 -1.32 -18.72 33.15
C PHE A 32 -0.93 -17.27 32.85
N ASP A 33 -0.42 -16.53 33.85
CA ASP A 33 0.05 -15.15 33.67
C ASP A 33 1.17 -15.03 32.64
N THR A 34 2.13 -15.96 32.69
CA THR A 34 3.21 -16.04 31.70
C THR A 34 2.65 -16.23 30.30
N ALA A 35 1.66 -17.11 30.13
CA ALA A 35 1.00 -17.33 28.84
C ALA A 35 0.25 -16.07 28.36
N MET A 36 -0.47 -15.38 29.25
CA MET A 36 -1.20 -14.15 28.89
C MET A 36 -0.26 -13.02 28.46
N LYS A 37 0.87 -12.84 29.16
CA LYS A 37 1.89 -11.86 28.80
C LYS A 37 2.54 -12.17 27.45
N ARG A 38 2.87 -13.44 27.17
CA ARG A 38 3.38 -13.87 25.87
C ARG A 38 2.38 -13.60 24.74
N MET A 39 1.11 -13.90 24.98
CA MET A 39 0.04 -13.64 24.02
C MET A 39 -0.16 -12.14 23.75
N ASP A 40 -0.10 -11.29 24.78
CA ASP A 40 -0.18 -9.84 24.58
C ASP A 40 1.03 -9.31 23.78
N SER A 41 2.23 -9.76 24.11
CA SER A 41 3.45 -9.42 23.37
C SER A 41 3.36 -9.81 21.89
N PHE A 42 2.95 -11.05 21.60
CA PHE A 42 2.73 -11.51 20.22
C PHE A 42 1.67 -10.67 19.49
N ASN A 43 0.59 -10.31 20.17
CA ASN A 43 -0.43 -9.44 19.59
C ASN A 43 0.09 -8.02 19.31
N GLN A 44 0.94 -7.47 20.17
CA GLN A 44 1.58 -6.18 19.94
C GLN A 44 2.53 -6.23 18.73
N GLU A 45 3.35 -7.28 18.61
CA GLU A 45 4.23 -7.48 17.46
C GLU A 45 3.44 -7.58 16.16
N LYS A 46 2.38 -8.38 16.14
CA LYS A 46 1.47 -8.49 14.99
C LYS A 46 0.88 -7.12 14.60
N ILE A 47 0.42 -6.33 15.57
CA ILE A 47 -0.11 -4.98 15.31
C ILE A 47 0.98 -4.08 14.73
N SER A 48 2.20 -4.14 15.27
CA SER A 48 3.34 -3.36 14.79
C SER A 48 3.67 -3.68 13.33
N ILE A 49 3.72 -4.97 12.97
CA ILE A 49 3.95 -5.42 11.58
C ILE A 49 2.83 -4.92 10.65
N ILE A 50 1.56 -5.07 11.05
CA ILE A 50 0.42 -4.60 10.26
C ILE A 50 0.51 -3.09 10.03
N GLN A 51 0.82 -2.32 11.06
CA GLN A 51 0.99 -0.87 10.96
C GLN A 51 2.16 -0.51 10.03
N ALA A 52 3.31 -1.18 10.17
CA ALA A 52 4.47 -0.94 9.32
C ALA A 52 4.18 -1.22 7.84
N ILE A 53 3.53 -2.35 7.53
CA ILE A 53 3.12 -2.71 6.16
C ILE A 53 2.09 -1.73 5.63
N THR A 54 1.07 -1.39 6.43
CA THR A 54 -0.01 -0.49 6.00
C THR A 54 0.52 0.90 5.71
N ILE A 55 1.34 1.46 6.61
CA ILE A 55 1.95 2.79 6.44
C ILE A 55 2.86 2.78 5.21
N SER A 56 3.80 1.82 5.12
CA SER A 56 4.75 1.76 4.01
C SER A 56 4.08 1.51 2.66
N GLY A 57 3.05 0.66 2.63
CA GLY A 57 2.25 0.42 1.43
C GLY A 57 1.49 1.69 1.01
N ASN A 58 0.84 2.36 1.96
CA ASN A 58 0.09 3.58 1.66
C ASN A 58 0.99 4.74 1.20
N THR A 59 2.17 4.91 1.80
CA THR A 59 3.11 5.95 1.38
C THR A 59 3.65 5.69 -0.02
N LEU A 60 3.99 4.43 -0.34
CA LEU A 60 4.42 4.05 -1.68
C LEU A 60 3.32 4.34 -2.72
N LEU A 61 2.11 3.85 -2.48
CA LEU A 61 0.99 4.01 -3.40
C LEU A 61 0.57 5.48 -3.56
N SER A 62 0.62 6.26 -2.47
CA SER A 62 0.38 7.70 -2.46
C SER A 62 1.32 8.47 -3.38
N SER A 63 2.57 8.02 -3.54
CA SER A 63 3.54 8.66 -4.45
C SER A 63 3.46 8.13 -5.88
N VAL A 64 3.28 6.81 -6.04
CA VAL A 64 3.29 6.13 -7.34
C VAL A 64 2.05 6.48 -8.17
N PHE A 65 0.86 6.53 -7.58
CA PHE A 65 -0.36 6.79 -8.37
C PHE A 65 -0.42 8.19 -8.99
N PRO A 66 -0.11 9.29 -8.27
CA PRO A 66 -0.08 10.62 -8.87
C PRO A 66 0.98 10.74 -9.98
N SER A 67 2.17 10.19 -9.75
CA SER A 67 3.25 10.23 -10.75
C SER A 67 2.90 9.44 -12.01
N LEU A 68 2.32 8.24 -11.85
CA LEU A 68 1.81 7.44 -12.97
C LEU A 68 0.70 8.17 -13.73
N ASN A 69 -0.26 8.78 -13.03
CA ASN A 69 -1.35 9.52 -13.66
C ASN A 69 -0.83 10.71 -14.47
N MET A 70 0.19 11.42 -13.98
CA MET A 70 0.86 12.48 -14.72
C MET A 70 1.58 11.96 -15.97
N ALA A 71 2.25 10.81 -15.88
CA ALA A 71 2.89 10.17 -17.02
C ALA A 71 1.86 9.75 -18.09
N VAL A 72 0.71 9.20 -17.68
CA VAL A 72 -0.40 8.85 -18.57
C VAL A 72 -0.96 10.09 -19.28
N LYS A 73 -1.20 11.19 -18.53
CA LYS A 73 -1.66 12.46 -19.12
C LYS A 73 -0.67 13.00 -20.16
N ARG A 74 0.64 12.97 -19.86
CA ARG A 74 1.67 13.41 -20.80
C ARG A 74 1.68 12.55 -22.07
N ARG A 75 1.60 11.23 -21.92
CA ARG A 75 1.52 10.29 -23.04
C ARG A 75 0.30 10.59 -23.93
N GLU A 76 -0.86 10.82 -23.34
CA GLU A 76 -2.09 11.12 -24.09
C GLU A 76 -1.97 12.44 -24.86
N GLN A 77 -1.39 13.47 -24.23
CA GLN A 77 -1.12 14.74 -24.91
C GLN A 77 -0.21 14.55 -26.14
N THR A 78 0.92 13.86 -25.97
CA THR A 78 1.84 13.58 -27.08
C THR A 78 1.18 12.76 -28.18
N LEU A 79 0.31 11.81 -27.83
CA LEU A 79 -0.43 11.01 -28.80
C LEU A 79 -1.42 11.86 -29.61
N GLN A 80 -2.11 12.81 -28.97
CA GLN A 80 -3.00 13.74 -29.67
C GLN A 80 -2.23 14.65 -30.63
N ASP A 81 -1.08 15.17 -30.18
CA ASP A 81 -0.22 16.01 -31.03
C ASP A 81 0.33 15.23 -32.23
N TYR A 82 0.75 13.98 -32.01
CA TYR A 82 1.17 13.07 -33.08
C TYR A 82 0.05 12.85 -34.10
N LYS A 83 -1.17 12.50 -33.66
CA LYS A 83 -2.33 12.31 -34.55
C LYS A 83 -2.63 13.57 -35.36
N ARG A 84 -2.56 14.75 -34.73
CA ARG A 84 -2.76 16.03 -35.41
C ARG A 84 -1.71 16.28 -36.49
N LEU A 85 -0.44 15.97 -36.22
CA LEU A 85 0.65 16.11 -37.18
C LEU A 85 0.51 15.09 -38.32
N GLN A 86 0.16 13.85 -38.00
CA GLN A 86 -0.07 12.79 -38.98
C GLN A 86 -1.15 13.19 -39.98
N SER A 87 -2.31 13.70 -39.52
CA SER A 87 -3.35 14.19 -40.43
C SER A 87 -2.94 15.40 -41.28
N LYS A 88 -1.92 16.18 -40.86
CA LYS A 88 -1.36 17.23 -41.73
C LYS A 88 -0.47 16.64 -42.81
N VAL A 89 0.37 15.66 -42.47
CA VAL A 89 1.22 14.96 -43.44
C VAL A 89 0.36 14.31 -44.52
N GLU A 90 -0.66 13.54 -44.12
CA GLU A 90 -1.59 12.89 -45.06
C GLU A 90 -2.24 13.91 -46.02
N LYS A 91 -2.67 15.07 -45.51
CA LYS A 91 -3.24 16.15 -46.33
C LYS A 91 -2.22 16.78 -47.29
N TYR A 92 -0.95 16.87 -46.91
CA TYR A 92 0.10 17.38 -47.79
C TYR A 92 0.45 16.37 -48.88
N GLU A 93 0.58 15.09 -48.53
CA GLU A 93 0.81 14.00 -49.48
C GLU A 93 -0.32 13.92 -50.52
N GLU A 94 -1.59 14.06 -50.10
CA GLU A 94 -2.72 14.08 -51.02
C GLU A 94 -2.67 15.28 -51.99
N LYS A 95 -2.26 16.45 -51.50
CA LYS A 95 -2.06 17.65 -52.33
C LYS A 95 -0.91 17.51 -53.32
N GLU A 96 0.21 16.93 -52.91
CA GLU A 96 1.34 16.64 -53.82
C GLU A 96 0.96 15.63 -54.91
N ARG A 97 -0.04 14.78 -54.65
CA ARG A 97 -0.59 13.84 -55.62
C ARG A 97 -1.54 14.49 -56.65
N THR A 98 -1.90 15.76 -56.48
CA THR A 98 -2.74 16.49 -57.47
C THR A 98 -1.92 17.20 -58.56
N GLY A 99 -2.41 17.11 -59.80
CA GLY A 99 -1.67 17.37 -61.05
C GLY A 99 -0.88 18.68 -61.23
N PRO A 100 -1.24 19.85 -60.62
CA PRO A 100 -0.47 21.08 -60.83
C PRO A 100 0.93 21.10 -60.19
N VAL A 101 1.19 20.28 -59.17
CA VAL A 101 2.49 20.24 -58.46
C VAL A 101 3.53 19.38 -59.20
N LEU A 102 3.11 18.25 -59.78
CA LEU A 102 3.97 17.41 -60.63
C LEU A 102 4.51 18.15 -61.86
N ALA A 103 3.73 19.10 -62.40
CA ALA A 103 4.13 19.91 -63.56
C ALA A 103 5.17 20.99 -63.24
N LYS A 104 5.28 21.43 -61.97
CA LYS A 104 6.27 22.45 -61.55
C LYS A 104 7.61 21.87 -61.08
N LEU A 105 7.68 20.56 -60.81
CA LEU A 105 8.92 19.87 -60.43
C LEU A 105 9.73 19.35 -61.63
N HIS A 106 9.14 19.32 -62.83
CA HIS A 106 9.76 18.85 -64.07
C HIS A 106 10.09 19.98 -65.06
N GLN A 107 10.12 21.23 -64.62
CA GLN A 107 10.55 22.39 -65.41
C GLN A 107 11.83 22.99 -64.83
#